data_AF-A0A0D0UZD9-F1
#
_entry.id   AF-A0A0D0UZD9-F1
#
_cell.length_a   1.000
_cell.length_b   1.000
_cell.length_c   1.000
_cell.angle_alpha   90.00
_cell.angle_beta   90.00
_cell.angle_gamma   90.00
#
_symmetry.space_group_name_H-M   'P 1'
#
loop_
_entity.id
_entity.type
_entity.pdbx_description
1 polymer ?
#
loop_
_entity_poly.entity_id
_entity_poly.type
_entity_poly.pdbx_seq_one_letter_code
_entity_poly.pdbx_strand_id
1 'polypeptide(L)' 'MLFRSQVIRGWDEGVPQLSVGQKANLICTPDYAYGARGFPPVIPPNSTLKFEVELLKVN' A
#
# COMPACT_ATOMS: atom_id res chain seq x y z
N MET A 1 3.20 13.67 -2.52
CA MET A 1 2.88 12.26 -2.82
C MET A 1 4.19 11.55 -3.15
N LEU A 2 4.61 10.61 -2.30
CA LEU A 2 5.99 10.11 -2.26
C LEU A 2 6.31 9.22 -3.48
N PHE A 3 5.34 8.45 -3.98
CA PHE A 3 5.54 7.54 -5.11
C PHE A 3 4.94 8.04 -6.42
N ARG A 4 4.46 9.29 -6.49
CA ARG A 4 3.90 9.92 -7.70
C ARG A 4 2.83 9.05 -8.38
N SER A 5 1.94 8.42 -7.60
CA SER A 5 0.87 7.53 -8.10
C SER A 5 1.35 6.30 -8.88
N GLN A 6 2.60 5.88 -8.68
CA GLN A 6 3.11 4.63 -9.26
C GLN A 6 2.79 3.38 -8.43
N VAL A 7 2.26 3.58 -7.22
CA VAL A 7 1.82 2.50 -6.32
C VAL A 7 0.36 2.70 -5.95
N ILE A 8 -0.22 1.70 -5.28
CA ILE A 8 -1.58 1.81 -4.76
C ILE A 8 -1.68 2.95 -3.72
N ARG A 9 -2.84 3.61 -3.66
CA ARG A 9 -3.05 4.78 -2.80
C ARG A 9 -2.72 4.49 -1.32
N GLY A 10 -3.01 3.29 -0.82
CA GLY A 10 -2.68 2.89 0.55
C GLY A 10 -1.19 2.96 0.87
N TRP A 11 -0.31 2.73 -0.11
CA TRP A 11 1.14 2.92 0.06
C TRP A 11 1.53 4.40 -0.02
N ASP A 12 0.96 5.13 -0.97
CA ASP A 12 1.20 6.57 -1.16
C ASP A 12 0.81 7.43 0.06
N GLU A 13 -0.18 6.98 0.84
CA GLU A 13 -0.64 7.66 2.05
C GLU A 13 -0.13 7.01 3.35
N GLY A 14 0.09 5.69 3.37
CA GLY A 14 0.49 4.95 4.56
C GLY A 14 1.99 5.02 4.86
N VAL A 15 2.84 4.83 3.84
CA VAL A 15 4.31 4.78 4.03
C VAL A 15 4.89 6.12 4.52
N PRO A 16 4.44 7.31 4.04
CA PRO A 16 4.96 8.59 4.55
C PRO A 16 4.70 8.85 6.04
N GLN A 17 3.83 8.08 6.69
CA GLN A 17 3.56 8.18 8.13
C GLN A 17 4.56 7.39 8.98
N LEU A 18 5.42 6.59 8.35
CA LEU A 18 6.41 5.77 9.05
C LEU A 18 7.72 6.53 9.26
N SER A 19 8.36 6.27 10.40
CA SER A 19 9.76 6.64 10.63
C SER A 19 10.70 5.56 10.11
N VAL A 20 11.94 5.91 9.75
CA VAL A 20 12.95 4.92 9.35
C VAL A 20 13.17 3.92 10.50
N GLY A 21 13.16 2.63 10.17
CA GLY A 21 13.21 1.49 11.09
C GLY A 21 11.85 1.06 11.65
N GLN A 22 10.76 1.80 11.40
CA GLN A 22 9.44 1.45 11.90
C GLN A 22 8.82 0.29 11.11
N LYS A 23 8.25 -0.66 11.84
CA LYS A 23 7.36 -1.70 11.31
C LYS A 23 5.90 -1.31 11.51
N ALA A 24 5.06 -1.58 10.52
CA ALA A 24 3.62 -1.31 10.60
C ALA A 24 2.80 -2.29 9.76
N ASN A 25 1.52 -2.44 10.13
CA ASN A 25 0.54 -3.13 9.32
C ASN A 25 -0.32 -2.12 8.56
N LEU A 26 -0.26 -2.14 7.23
CA LEU A 26 -1.14 -1.35 6.37
C LEU A 26 -2.31 -2.23 5.91
N ILE A 27 -3.53 -1.85 6.29
CA ILE A 27 -4.77 -2.48 5.84
C ILE A 27 -5.41 -1.57 4.81
N CYS A 28 -5.38 -1.98 3.55
CA CYS A 28 -5.87 -1.20 2.42
C CYS A 28 -7.19 -1.79 1.93
N THR A 29 -8.28 -1.05 2.10
CA THR A 29 -9.56 -1.37 1.44
C THR A 29 -9.41 -1.30 -0.08
N PRO A 30 -10.34 -1.88 -0.86
CA PRO A 30 -10.17 -1.99 -2.31
C PRO A 30 -9.96 -0.65 -3.02
N ASP A 31 -10.62 0.41 -2.59
CA ASP A 31 -10.50 1.79 -3.09
C ASP A 31 -9.12 2.42 -2.82
N TYR A 32 -8.38 1.88 -1.85
CA TYR A 32 -6.98 2.20 -1.57
C TYR A 32 -5.99 1.19 -2.16
N ALA A 33 -6.50 0.17 -2.85
CA ALA A 33 -5.72 -0.91 -3.47
C ALA A 33 -6.00 -0.99 -4.98
N TYR A 34 -6.49 -2.14 -5.47
CA TYR A 34 -6.72 -2.40 -6.90
C TYR A 34 -8.20 -2.29 -7.34
N GLY A 35 -9.09 -1.89 -6.43
CA GLY A 35 -10.52 -1.65 -6.68
C GLY A 35 -11.24 -2.85 -7.29
N ALA A 36 -12.30 -2.55 -8.06
CA ALA A 36 -13.11 -3.55 -8.75
C ALA A 36 -12.39 -4.26 -9.90
N ARG A 37 -11.24 -3.73 -10.37
CA ARG A 37 -10.44 -4.40 -11.41
C ARG A 37 -9.60 -5.53 -10.85
N GLY A 38 -9.14 -5.42 -9.60
CA GLY A 38 -8.13 -6.32 -9.04
C GLY A 38 -6.80 -6.23 -9.79
N PHE A 39 -5.94 -7.23 -9.61
CA PHE A 39 -4.69 -7.41 -10.35
C PHE A 39 -4.57 -8.85 -10.84
N PRO A 40 -5.23 -9.20 -11.95
CA PRO A 40 -5.25 -10.57 -12.46
C PRO A 40 -3.86 -11.09 -12.85
N PRO A 41 -3.57 -12.39 -12.63
CA PRO A 41 -4.44 -13.40 -12.02
C PRO A 41 -4.36 -13.44 -10.48
N VAL A 42 -3.57 -12.56 -9.87
CA VAL A 42 -3.09 -12.70 -8.49
C VAL A 42 -4.08 -12.15 -7.46
N ILE A 43 -4.66 -10.98 -7.73
CA ILE A 43 -5.53 -10.27 -6.79
C ILE A 43 -6.94 -10.17 -7.37
N PRO A 44 -7.94 -10.81 -6.73
CA PRO A 44 -9.32 -10.69 -7.16
C PRO A 44 -9.85 -9.25 -7.07
N PRO A 45 -10.87 -8.90 -7.86
CA PRO A 45 -11.69 -7.69 -7.66
C PRO A 45 -12.11 -7.48 -6.21
N ASN A 46 -12.12 -6.22 -5.76
CA ASN A 46 -12.63 -5.80 -4.46
C ASN A 46 -11.94 -6.45 -3.24
N SER A 47 -10.67 -6.83 -3.37
CA SER A 47 -9.88 -7.40 -2.27
C SER A 47 -9.37 -6.31 -1.31
N THR A 48 -9.57 -6.52 0.00
CA THR A 48 -8.82 -5.80 1.03
C THR A 48 -7.46 -6.45 1.21
N LEU A 49 -6.38 -5.65 1.14
CA LEU A 49 -5.01 -6.13 1.27
C LEU A 49 -4.44 -5.77 2.64
N LYS A 50 -3.68 -6.69 3.22
CA LYS A 50 -2.95 -6.48 4.47
C LYS A 50 -1.46 -6.66 4.20
N PHE A 51 -0.68 -5.63 4.49
CA PHE A 51 0.78 -5.64 4.32
C PHE A 51 1.44 -5.42 5.67
N GLU A 52 2.40 -6.26 6.01
CA GLU A 52 3.41 -5.92 7.02
C GLU A 52 4.57 -5.23 6.29
N VAL A 53 4.90 -4.01 6.72
CA VAL A 53 5.93 -3.19 6.07
C VAL A 53 6.96 -2.72 7.08
N GLU A 54 8.19 -2.51 6.61
CA GLU A 54 9.28 -1.90 7.37
C GLU A 54 9.92 -0.79 6.52
N LEU A 55 10.02 0.42 7.07
CA LEU A 55 10.67 1.53 6.36
C LEU A 55 12.19 1.47 6.57
N LEU A 56 12.92 0.88 5.63
CA LEU A 56 14.36 0.66 5.78
C LEU A 56 15.20 1.94 5.68
N LYS A 57 14.83 2.86 4.77
CA LYS A 57 15.60 4.07 4.49
C LYS A 57 14.77 5.12 3.76
N VAL A 58 15.09 6.39 3.98
CA VAL A 58 14.68 7.53 3.12
C VAL A 58 15.97 8.17 2.57
N ASN A 59 15.99 8.48 1.27
CA ASN A 59 17.14 9.08 0.58
C ASN A 59 16.84 10.52 0.17
#